data_AF-A0AA42N8J3-F1
#
_entry.id   AF-A0AA42N8J3-F1
#
_cell.length_a   1.000
_cell.length_b   1.000
_cell.length_c   1.000
_cell.angle_alpha   90.00
_cell.angle_beta   90.00
_cell.angle_gamma   90.00
#
_symmetry.space_group_name_H-M   'P 1'
#
loop_
_entity.id
_entity.type
_entity.pdbx_description
1 polymer ?
#
loop_
_entity_poly.entity_id
_entity_poly.type
_entity_poly.pdbx_seq_one_letter_code
_entity_poly.pdbx_strand_id
1 'polypeptide(L)'
;MGSADFGKTDKSDAGAGFEETVKRIDFTHISPRELREIAREYYDSGKISQNILVELSSELPAQTLTANGDVIDITDVTDDTDFDFIAYFSNRAEIARSIGTADELEKMQDILSFFALV
;
A
#
# COMPACT_ATOMS: atom_id res chain seq x y z
N MET A 1 16.90 -59.61 -14.04
CA MET A 1 17.62 -58.31 -14.03
C MET A 1 17.06 -57.50 -15.18
N GLY A 2 16.30 -56.43 -15.03
CA GLY A 2 15.70 -55.74 -13.90
C GLY A 2 14.80 -54.69 -14.55
N SER A 3 13.52 -54.66 -14.16
CA SER A 3 12.49 -53.77 -14.72
C SER A 3 12.71 -52.34 -14.28
N ALA A 4 12.43 -51.37 -15.14
CA ALA A 4 12.10 -50.00 -14.74
C ALA A 4 10.90 -49.53 -15.57
N ASP A 5 9.73 -49.89 -15.04
CA ASP A 5 8.44 -49.29 -15.30
C ASP A 5 8.40 -47.99 -14.48
N PHE A 6 8.30 -46.83 -15.15
CA PHE A 6 7.91 -45.58 -14.50
C PHE A 6 6.49 -45.25 -14.96
N GLY A 7 5.51 -45.87 -14.31
CA GLY A 7 4.26 -45.18 -13.98
C GLY A 7 4.52 -43.90 -13.18
N LYS A 8 3.58 -43.04 -12.84
CA LYS A 8 2.15 -42.88 -13.12
C LYS A 8 1.79 -41.59 -12.33
N THR A 9 0.88 -40.78 -12.86
CA THR A 9 -0.01 -39.82 -12.17
C THR A 9 0.57 -38.64 -11.36
N ASP A 10 0.15 -37.45 -11.81
CA ASP A 10 -0.73 -36.48 -11.11
C ASP A 10 -0.25 -35.82 -9.79
N LYS A 11 -0.49 -34.50 -9.75
CA LYS A 11 -0.46 -33.57 -8.62
C LYS A 11 0.90 -33.20 -8.01
N SER A 12 1.28 -31.97 -8.31
CA SER A 12 1.51 -31.00 -7.22
C SER A 12 0.48 -29.87 -7.43
N ASP A 13 -0.80 -30.16 -7.21
CA ASP A 13 -1.50 -29.51 -6.11
C ASP A 13 -0.67 -29.46 -4.82
N ALA A 14 -0.15 -28.27 -4.57
CA ALA A 14 0.10 -27.69 -3.25
C ALA A 14 0.40 -26.21 -3.57
N GLY A 15 -0.54 -25.26 -3.51
CA GLY A 15 -1.40 -25.15 -2.34
C GLY A 15 -0.55 -25.09 -1.07
N ALA A 16 0.67 -24.55 -1.17
CA ALA A 16 1.62 -24.45 -0.08
C ALA A 16 1.75 -22.97 0.29
N GLY A 17 0.98 -22.56 1.29
CA GLY A 17 1.33 -21.42 2.11
C GLY A 17 0.60 -20.10 1.83
N PHE A 18 -0.68 -20.13 1.46
CA PHE A 18 -1.59 -19.01 1.80
C PHE A 18 -2.08 -19.14 3.26
N GLU A 19 -1.23 -19.65 4.14
CA GLU A 19 -1.42 -19.64 5.58
C GLU A 19 -0.49 -18.57 6.17
N GLU A 20 -1.11 -17.42 6.45
CA GLU A 20 -0.88 -16.73 7.71
C GLU A 20 0.54 -16.24 7.99
N THR A 21 1.09 -15.48 7.04
CA THR A 21 1.59 -14.18 7.46
C THR A 21 0.65 -13.13 6.93
N VAL A 22 -0.47 -12.90 7.63
CA VAL A 22 -0.98 -11.54 7.75
C VAL A 22 0.08 -10.79 8.55
N LYS A 23 1.25 -10.56 7.93
CA LYS A 23 2.06 -9.40 8.26
C LYS A 23 1.13 -8.27 7.89
N ARG A 24 0.34 -7.83 8.87
CA ARG A 24 -0.38 -6.57 8.83
C ARG A 24 0.65 -5.58 8.28
N ILE A 25 0.42 -5.13 7.06
CA ILE A 25 1.44 -4.38 6.32
C ILE A 25 1.69 -3.13 7.14
N ASP A 26 2.94 -2.90 7.50
CA ASP A 26 3.29 -1.73 8.31
C ASP A 26 3.48 -0.53 7.38
N PHE A 27 2.38 0.15 7.06
CA PHE A 27 2.40 1.35 6.21
C PHE A 27 3.07 2.55 6.88
N THR A 28 3.57 2.41 8.12
CA THR A 28 4.39 3.43 8.80
C THR A 28 5.88 3.27 8.49
N HIS A 29 6.29 2.09 8.00
CA HIS A 29 7.65 1.75 7.63
C HIS A 29 7.65 0.96 6.32
N ILE A 30 7.23 1.63 5.24
CA ILE A 30 7.20 1.03 3.90
C ILE A 30 7.79 1.99 2.87
N SER A 31 8.42 1.43 1.85
CA SER A 31 8.96 2.22 0.75
C SER A 31 7.88 2.58 -0.30
N PRO A 32 8.01 3.71 -1.03
CA PRO A 32 7.08 4.07 -2.10
C PRO A 32 6.97 3.00 -3.19
N ARG A 33 8.04 2.24 -3.45
CA ARG A 33 8.00 1.10 -4.38
C ARG A 33 7.09 -0.01 -3.88
N GLU A 34 7.29 -0.46 -2.64
CA GLU A 34 6.48 -1.53 -2.06
C GLU A 34 5.00 -1.11 -1.94
N LEU A 35 4.74 0.15 -1.55
CA LEU A 35 3.38 0.70 -1.51
C LEU A 35 2.68 0.58 -2.87
N ARG A 36 3.40 0.86 -3.96
CA ARG A 36 2.87 0.73 -5.33
C ARG A 36 2.55 -0.69 -5.71
N GLU A 37 3.42 -1.63 -5.35
CA GLU A 37 3.20 -3.05 -5.61
C GLU A 37 1.97 -3.58 -4.86
N ILE A 38 1.82 -3.21 -3.59
CA ILE A 38 0.65 -3.57 -2.78
C ILE A 38 -0.60 -2.90 -3.34
N ALA A 39 -0.57 -1.59 -3.61
CA ALA A 39 -1.72 -0.90 -4.19
C ALA A 39 -2.16 -1.55 -5.50
N ARG A 40 -1.20 -1.97 -6.34
CA ARG A 40 -1.48 -2.67 -7.59
C ARG A 40 -2.18 -4.01 -7.36
N GLU A 41 -1.65 -4.85 -6.47
CA GLU A 41 -2.28 -6.12 -6.13
C GLU A 41 -3.72 -5.93 -5.62
N TYR A 42 -3.93 -4.92 -4.78
CA TYR A 42 -5.24 -4.62 -4.23
C TYR A 42 -6.21 -4.08 -5.28
N TYR A 43 -5.72 -3.30 -6.24
CA TYR A 43 -6.51 -2.86 -7.40
C TYR A 43 -6.92 -4.04 -8.29
N ASP A 44 -5.97 -4.92 -8.63
CA ASP A 44 -6.23 -6.12 -9.42
C ASP A 44 -7.20 -7.09 -8.71
N SER A 45 -7.23 -7.10 -7.37
CA SER A 45 -8.21 -7.84 -6.56
C SER A 45 -9.58 -7.15 -6.39
N GLY A 46 -9.73 -5.91 -6.89
CA GLY A 46 -10.97 -5.13 -6.79
C GLY A 46 -11.26 -4.53 -5.41
N LYS A 47 -10.24 -4.44 -4.53
CA LYS A 47 -10.37 -3.88 -3.17
C LYS A 47 -10.23 -2.36 -3.11
N ILE A 48 -9.49 -1.77 -4.06
CA ILE A 48 -9.34 -0.32 -4.18
C ILE A 48 -9.73 0.16 -5.58
N SER A 49 -10.16 1.41 -5.67
CA SER A 49 -10.48 2.07 -6.94
C SER A 49 -9.21 2.53 -7.67
N GLN A 50 -9.31 2.73 -8.99
CA GLN A 50 -8.20 3.26 -9.80
C GLN A 50 -7.70 4.63 -9.28
N ASN A 51 -8.60 5.46 -8.74
CA ASN A 51 -8.25 6.76 -8.16
C ASN A 51 -7.30 6.60 -6.95
N ILE A 52 -7.57 5.63 -6.08
CA ILE A 52 -6.74 5.30 -4.93
C ILE A 52 -5.38 4.76 -5.40
N LEU A 53 -5.38 3.86 -6.39
CA LEU A 53 -4.13 3.35 -6.98
C LEU A 53 -3.25 4.49 -7.52
N VAL A 54 -3.83 5.43 -8.25
CA VAL A 54 -3.11 6.59 -8.81
C VAL A 54 -2.53 7.46 -7.69
N GLU A 55 -3.29 7.75 -6.64
CA GLU A 55 -2.80 8.55 -5.52
C GLU A 55 -1.67 7.83 -4.75
N LEU A 56 -1.81 6.53 -4.48
CA LEU A 56 -0.76 5.72 -3.82
C LEU A 56 0.48 5.53 -4.69
N SER A 57 0.31 5.59 -6.01
CA SER A 57 1.42 5.46 -6.97
C SER A 57 2.00 6.79 -7.43
N SER A 58 1.42 7.90 -6.96
CA SER A 58 1.90 9.23 -7.30
C SER A 58 3.24 9.49 -6.61
N GLU A 59 4.09 10.25 -7.31
CA GLU A 59 5.36 10.69 -6.74
C GLU A 59 5.12 11.57 -5.51
N LEU A 60 5.90 11.31 -4.47
CA LEU A 60 5.88 12.15 -3.27
C LEU A 60 6.41 13.55 -3.62
N PRO A 61 5.75 14.63 -3.16
CA PRO A 61 6.27 15.97 -3.36
C PRO A 61 7.57 16.16 -2.57
N ALA A 62 8.44 17.09 -2.94
CA ALA A 62 9.68 17.37 -2.18
C ALA A 62 9.41 17.81 -0.73
N GLN A 63 8.24 18.39 -0.48
CA GLN A 63 7.83 18.91 0.81
C GLN A 63 6.36 18.58 1.06
N THR A 64 6.03 18.28 2.30
CA THR A 64 4.66 18.07 2.77
C THR A 64 4.38 18.91 4.02
N LEU A 65 3.11 18.98 4.41
CA LEU A 65 2.64 19.71 5.59
C LEU A 65 2.07 18.74 6.62
N THR A 66 2.36 18.98 7.90
CA THR A 66 1.64 18.34 9.01
C THR A 66 0.28 18.98 9.22
N ALA A 67 -0.60 18.30 9.97
CA ALA A 67 -1.86 18.87 10.42
C ALA A 67 -1.71 20.18 11.22
N ASN A 68 -0.55 20.39 11.86
CA ASN A 68 -0.24 21.62 12.61
C ASN A 68 0.28 22.75 11.71
N GLY A 69 0.55 22.47 10.43
CA GLY A 69 1.10 23.43 9.47
C GLY A 69 2.64 23.46 9.43
N ASP A 70 3.32 22.47 10.01
CA ASP A 70 4.78 22.34 9.90
C ASP A 70 5.16 21.77 8.52
N VAL A 71 6.20 22.32 7.91
CA VAL A 71 6.73 21.80 6.64
C VAL A 71 7.71 20.67 6.94
N ILE A 72 7.46 19.49 6.40
CA ILE A 72 8.39 18.36 6.41
C ILE A 72 9.05 18.29 5.04
N ASP A 73 10.38 18.32 5.03
CA ASP A 73 11.17 18.01 3.83
C ASP A 73 11.22 16.49 3.66
N ILE A 74 10.76 16.01 2.50
CA ILE A 74 10.76 14.60 2.14
C ILE A 74 11.48 14.38 0.79
N THR A 75 12.33 15.32 0.39
CA THR A 75 13.10 15.26 -0.87
C THR A 75 14.04 14.06 -0.91
N ASP A 76 14.54 13.64 0.25
CA ASP A 76 15.40 12.46 0.40
C ASP A 76 14.62 11.14 0.39
N VAL A 77 13.27 11.18 0.38
CA VAL A 77 12.45 9.96 0.31
C VAL A 77 12.47 9.43 -1.12
N THR A 78 13.26 8.39 -1.32
CA THR A 78 13.35 7.67 -2.59
C THR A 78 12.47 6.43 -2.57
N ASP A 79 12.38 5.75 -3.71
CA ASP A 79 11.59 4.52 -3.88
C ASP A 79 11.96 3.38 -2.93
N ASP A 80 13.15 3.40 -2.33
CA ASP A 80 13.66 2.40 -1.39
C ASP A 80 13.75 2.95 0.06
N THR A 81 13.22 4.14 0.32
CA THR A 81 13.26 4.79 1.63
C THR A 81 11.99 4.50 2.41
N ASP A 82 12.14 4.02 3.65
CA ASP A 82 11.01 3.83 4.55
C ASP A 82 10.32 5.16 4.84
N PHE A 83 9.01 5.19 4.65
CA PHE A 83 8.20 6.38 4.85
C PHE A 83 6.90 6.05 5.57
N ASP A 84 6.47 6.97 6.44
CA ASP A 84 5.22 6.84 7.17
C ASP A 84 4.06 7.40 6.34
N PHE A 85 3.52 6.55 5.47
CA PHE A 85 2.38 6.91 4.63
C PHE A 85 1.11 7.11 5.46
N ILE A 86 0.94 6.42 6.59
CA ILE A 86 -0.21 6.63 7.47
C ILE A 86 -0.21 8.07 7.98
N ALA A 87 0.91 8.54 8.54
CA ALA A 87 1.04 9.91 9.03
C ALA A 87 0.89 10.92 7.89
N TYR A 88 1.50 10.66 6.73
CA TYR A 88 1.39 11.54 5.55
C TYR A 88 -0.07 11.74 5.10
N PHE A 89 -0.81 10.67 4.87
CA PHE A 89 -2.20 10.74 4.42
C PHE A 89 -3.14 11.26 5.54
N SER A 90 -2.86 10.93 6.81
CA SER A 90 -3.60 11.47 7.96
C SER A 90 -3.45 12.98 8.06
N ASN A 91 -2.23 13.50 7.95
CA ASN A 91 -1.96 14.94 7.94
C ASN A 91 -2.72 15.64 6.81
N ARG A 92 -2.72 15.08 5.59
CA ARG A 92 -3.47 15.61 4.46
C ARG A 92 -4.98 15.59 4.68
N ALA A 93 -5.53 14.53 5.28
CA ALA A 93 -6.93 14.47 5.66
C ALA A 93 -7.29 15.57 6.67
N GLU A 94 -6.46 15.78 7.70
CA GLU A 94 -6.68 16.84 8.68
C GLU A 94 -6.60 18.24 8.07
N ILE A 95 -5.64 18.48 7.18
CA ILE A 95 -5.53 19.74 6.44
C ILE A 95 -6.78 19.95 5.57
N ALA A 96 -7.18 18.95 4.77
CA ALA A 96 -8.37 19.01 3.92
C ALA A 96 -9.64 19.29 4.74
N ARG A 97 -9.77 18.66 5.91
CA ARG A 97 -10.84 18.93 6.86
C ARG A 97 -10.80 20.36 7.40
N SER A 98 -9.62 20.86 7.74
CA SER A 98 -9.41 22.20 8.30
C SER A 98 -9.75 23.31 7.29
N ILE A 99 -9.36 23.14 6.02
CA ILE A 99 -9.62 24.12 4.95
C ILE A 99 -10.97 23.93 4.25
N GLY A 100 -11.69 22.85 4.54
CA GLY A 100 -13.04 22.57 4.04
C GLY A 100 -13.09 21.90 2.65
N THR A 101 -12.05 21.16 2.27
CA THR A 101 -12.01 20.41 1.00
C THR A 101 -12.59 19.00 1.20
N ALA A 102 -13.91 18.87 1.04
CA ALA A 102 -14.62 17.61 1.30
C ALA A 102 -14.21 16.45 0.37
N ASP A 103 -13.99 16.73 -0.91
CA ASP A 103 -13.58 15.73 -1.92
C ASP A 103 -12.20 15.12 -1.60
N GLU A 104 -11.22 15.98 -1.31
CA GLU A 104 -9.89 15.53 -0.86
C GLU A 104 -9.99 14.77 0.48
N LEU A 105 -10.81 15.25 1.42
CA LEU A 105 -11.00 14.56 2.70
C LEU A 105 -11.55 13.14 2.51
N GLU A 106 -12.57 12.96 1.68
CA GLU A 106 -13.16 11.65 1.38
C GLU A 106 -12.11 10.71 0.75
N LYS A 107 -11.35 11.20 -0.24
CA LYS A 107 -10.25 10.46 -0.87
C LYS A 107 -9.18 10.03 0.14
N MET A 108 -8.73 10.92 1.02
CA MET A 108 -7.73 10.57 2.04
C MET A 108 -8.29 9.57 3.07
N GLN A 109 -9.58 9.69 3.43
CA GLN A 109 -10.24 8.73 4.32
C GLN A 109 -10.38 7.34 3.70
N ASP A 110 -10.66 7.25 2.39
CA ASP A 110 -10.68 5.97 1.68
C ASP A 110 -9.29 5.31 1.70
N ILE A 111 -8.22 6.08 1.48
CA ILE A 111 -6.83 5.59 1.56
C ILE A 111 -6.49 5.10 2.97
N LEU A 112 -6.84 5.87 4.00
CA LEU A 112 -6.59 5.48 5.39
C LEU A 112 -7.42 4.26 5.81
N SER A 113 -8.66 4.17 5.32
CA SER A 113 -9.52 3.00 5.53
C SER A 113 -8.92 1.76 4.88
N PHE A 114 -8.33 1.90 3.69
CA PHE A 114 -7.56 0.85 3.05
C PHE A 114 -6.39 0.39 3.93
N PHE A 115 -5.57 1.28 4.47
CA PHE A 115 -4.47 0.88 5.36
C PHE A 115 -4.93 0.19 6.65
N ALA A 116 -6.13 0.51 7.15
CA ALA A 116 -6.70 -0.13 8.33
C ALA A 116 -7.31 -1.52 8.05
N LEU A 117 -7.62 -1.83 6.79
CA LEU A 117 -8.24 -3.09 6.35
C LEU A 117 -7.24 -4.22 6.09
N VAL A 118 -5.96 -3.88 5.88
CA VAL A 118 -4.87 -4.80 5.51
C VAL A 118 -4.02 -5.17 6.73
#